data_AF-A0A5B8LIE4-F1
#
_entry.id   AF-A0A5B8LIE4-F1
#
_cell.length_a   1.000
_cell.length_b   1.000
_cell.length_c   1.000
_cell.angle_alpha   90.00
_cell.angle_beta   90.00
_cell.angle_gamma   90.00
#
_symmetry.space_group_name_H-M   'P 1'
#
loop_
_entity.id
_entity.type
_entity.pdbx_description
1 polymer ?
#
loop_
_entity_poly.entity_id
_entity_poly.type
_entity_poly.pdbx_seq_one_letter_code
_entity_poly.pdbx_strand_id
1 'polypeptide(L)' 'MKQVQHKPSEVNAVEGQVIVDGPDGIAYAMTPEAATRTSARLLTEAARAKGQAAQQHATGVKRAH' A
#
# COMPACT_ATOMS: atom_id res chain seq x y z
N MET A 1 -12.04 -4.97 -11.07
CA MET A 1 -12.38 -4.03 -9.98
C MET A 1 -11.32 -4.16 -8.88
N LYS A 2 -10.81 -3.04 -8.35
CA LYS A 2 -9.75 -3.04 -7.33
C LYS A 2 -10.37 -3.27 -5.95
N GLN A 3 -9.90 -4.28 -5.22
CA GLN A 3 -10.25 -4.44 -3.81
C GLN A 3 -9.32 -3.59 -2.94
N VAL A 4 -9.89 -2.88 -1.95
CA VAL A 4 -9.12 -2.09 -0.98
C VAL A 4 -8.90 -2.94 0.27
N GLN A 5 -7.64 -3.11 0.65
CA GLN A 5 -7.27 -3.87 1.85
C GLN A 5 -7.13 -2.93 3.04
N HIS A 6 -7.68 -3.34 4.19
CA HIS A 6 -7.59 -2.59 5.45
C HIS A 6 -6.62 -3.22 6.45
N LYS A 7 -6.15 -4.44 6.17
CA LYS A 7 -5.10 -5.12 6.92
C LYS A 7 -3.79 -5.06 6.13
N PRO A 8 -2.64 -4.90 6.80
CA PRO A 8 -1.35 -5.04 6.13
C PRO A 8 -1.17 -6.47 5.61
N SER A 9 -0.45 -6.61 4.50
CA SER A 9 0.02 -7.91 4.02
C SER A 9 1.14 -8.44 4.91
N GLU A 10 1.21 -9.77 5.05
CA GLU A 10 2.38 -10.45 5.61
C GLU A 10 3.52 -10.46 4.59
N VAL A 11 4.75 -10.32 5.07
CA VAL A 11 5.96 -10.24 4.24
C VAL A 11 7.06 -11.10 4.84
N ASN A 12 7.55 -12.07 4.07
CA ASN A 12 8.51 -13.07 4.53
C ASN A 12 9.71 -13.19 3.57
N ALA A 13 10.90 -13.48 4.11
CA ALA A 13 12.07 -13.81 3.31
C ALA A 13 12.19 -15.33 3.16
N VAL A 14 12.16 -15.83 1.93
CA VAL A 14 12.22 -17.26 1.61
C VAL A 14 13.16 -17.45 0.43
N GLU A 15 14.21 -18.25 0.61
CA GLU A 15 15.15 -18.64 -0.46
C GLU A 15 15.72 -17.45 -1.27
N GLY A 16 16.10 -16.37 -0.58
CA GLY A 16 16.69 -15.18 -1.21
C GLY A 16 15.67 -14.26 -1.91
N GLN A 17 14.38 -14.54 -1.78
CA GLN A 17 13.28 -13.72 -2.29
C GLN A 17 12.47 -13.14 -1.14
N VAL A 18 11.78 -12.04 -1.41
CA VAL A 18 10.78 -11.44 -0.52
C VAL A 18 9.42 -11.81 -1.04
N ILE A 19 8.65 -12.54 -0.24
CA ILE A 19 7.28 -12.96 -0.53
C ILE A 19 6.32 -12.03 0.19
N VAL A 20 5.37 -11.46 -0.53
CA VAL A 20 4.25 -10.69 0.03
C VAL A 20 2.98 -11.51 -0.17
N ASP A 21 2.31 -11.83 0.92
CA ASP A 21 1.05 -12.55 0.87
C ASP A 21 -0.06 -11.61 0.39
N GLY A 22 -0.62 -11.96 -0.77
CA GLY A 22 -1.74 -11.26 -1.35
C GLY A 22 -3.08 -11.82 -0.87
N PRO A 23 -4.16 -11.10 -1.17
CA PRO A 23 -5.51 -11.58 -0.89
C PRO A 23 -5.78 -12.90 -1.63
N ASP A 24 -6.69 -13.68 -1.08
CA ASP A 24 -7.15 -14.95 -1.67
C ASP A 24 -6.05 -16.01 -1.85
N GLY A 25 -4.96 -15.90 -1.07
CA GLY A 25 -3.85 -16.86 -1.06
C GLY A 25 -2.89 -16.71 -2.24
N ILE A 26 -3.00 -15.62 -3.01
CA ILE A 26 -2.11 -15.35 -4.15
C ILE A 26 -0.94 -14.50 -3.68
N ALA A 27 0.23 -15.11 -3.48
CA ALA A 27 1.45 -14.41 -3.10
C ALA A 27 2.21 -13.86 -4.32
N TYR A 28 2.99 -12.80 -4.10
CA TYR A 28 3.92 -12.26 -5.10
C TYR A 28 5.35 -12.21 -4.55
N ALA A 29 6.33 -12.57 -5.38
CA ALA A 29 7.74 -12.64 -5.03
C ALA A 29 8.56 -11.50 -5.65
N MET A 30 9.54 -11.00 -4.90
CA MET A 30 10.46 -9.96 -5.32
C MET A 30 11.89 -10.34 -5.01
N THR A 31 12.84 -9.85 -5.83
CA THR A 31 14.24 -9.79 -5.40
C THR A 31 14.39 -8.83 -4.21
N PRO A 32 15.44 -8.95 -3.40
CA PRO A 32 15.68 -8.02 -2.28
C PRO A 32 15.71 -6.56 -2.73
N GLU A 33 16.39 -6.25 -3.84
CA GLU A 33 16.47 -4.89 -4.38
C GLU A 33 15.09 -4.35 -4.82
N ALA A 34 14.29 -5.18 -5.50
CA ALA A 34 12.95 -4.80 -5.92
C ALA A 34 12.04 -4.53 -4.71
N ALA A 35 12.14 -5.34 -3.66
CA ALA A 35 11.40 -5.15 -2.42
C ALA A 35 11.79 -3.83 -1.71
N THR A 36 13.08 -3.51 -1.60
CA THR A 36 13.56 -2.26 -1.00
C THR A 36 13.06 -1.03 -1.76
N ARG A 37 13.12 -1.05 -3.10
CA ARG A 37 12.64 0.08 -3.91
C ARG A 37 11.12 0.22 -3.82
N THR A 38 10.40 -0.90 -3.76
CA THR A 38 8.95 -0.91 -3.63
C THR A 38 8.48 -0.40 -2.27
N SER A 39 9.17 -0.78 -1.18
CA SER A 39 8.81 -0.30 0.17
C SER A 39 8.95 1.23 0.28
N ALA A 40 9.99 1.82 -0.30
CA ALA A 40 10.15 3.26 -0.37
C ALA A 40 8.98 3.94 -1.11
N ARG A 41 8.60 3.41 -2.28
CA ARG A 41 7.45 3.93 -3.05
C ARG A 41 6.13 3.80 -2.29
N LEU A 42 5.91 2.66 -1.65
CA LEU A 42 4.70 2.43 -0.83
C LEU A 42 4.62 3.46 0.30
N LEU A 43 5.72 3.72 1.00
CA LEU A 43 5.76 4.72 2.07
C LEU A 43 5.44 6.13 1.54
N THR A 44 6.08 6.54 0.45
CA THR A 44 5.84 7.84 -0.18
C THR A 44 4.38 8.03 -0.60
N GLU A 45 3.80 7.04 -1.30
CA GLU A 45 2.43 7.14 -1.79
C GLU A 45 1.40 7.01 -0.66
N ALA A 46 1.70 6.26 0.42
CA ALA A 46 0.84 6.22 1.60
C ALA A 46 0.74 7.59 2.28
N ALA A 47 1.85 8.32 2.41
CA ALA A 47 1.84 9.68 2.94
C ALA A 47 1.03 10.63 2.05
N ARG A 48 1.19 10.53 0.72
CA ARG A 48 0.42 11.32 -0.25
C ARG A 48 -1.08 11.03 -0.16
N ALA A 49 -1.48 9.77 -0.07
CA ALA A 49 -2.87 9.36 0.04
C ALA A 49 -3.53 9.88 1.33
N LYS A 50 -2.80 9.87 2.46
CA LYS A 50 -3.28 10.49 3.71
C LYS A 50 -3.54 11.99 3.55
N GLY A 51 -2.65 12.70 2.87
CA GLY A 51 -2.83 14.13 2.56
C GLY A 51 -4.07 14.38 1.68
N GLN A 52 -4.26 13.56 0.64
CA GLN A 52 -5.43 13.64 -0.23
C GLN A 52 -6.74 13.42 0.53
N ALA A 53 -6.79 12.43 1.42
CA ALA A 53 -7.96 12.16 2.25
C ALA A 53 -8.32 13.40 3.10
N ALA A 54 -7.35 14.00 3.79
CA ALA A 54 -7.57 15.20 4.60
C ALA A 54 -8.12 16.38 3.78
N GLN A 55 -7.61 16.59 2.56
CA GLN A 55 -8.09 17.66 1.67
C GLN A 55 -9.52 17.40 1.15
N GLN A 56 -9.86 16.15 0.85
CA GLN A 56 -11.20 15.75 0.43
C GLN A 56 -12.22 15.98 1.55
N HIS A 57 -11.88 15.63 2.80
CA HIS A 57 -12.72 15.93 3.97
C HIS A 57 -12.93 17.43 4.16
N ALA A 58 -11.87 18.25 4.04
CA ALA A 58 -11.98 19.71 4.18
C ALA A 58 -12.82 20.37 3.08
N THR A 59 -12.80 19.83 1.86
CA THR A 59 -13.55 20.36 0.72
C THR A 59 -15.01 19.90 0.72
N GLY A 60 -15.29 18.70 1.23
CA GLY A 60 -16.66 18.20 1.46
C GLY A 60 -17.42 19.01 2.50
N VAL A 61 -16.75 19.44 3.58
CA VAL A 61 -17.33 20.31 4.60
C VAL A 61 -17.65 21.72 4.05
N LYS A 62 -16.82 22.26 3.16
CA LYS A 62 -17.01 23.61 2.58
C LYS A 62 -18.17 23.73 1.58
N ARG A 63 -18.74 22.64 1.07
CA ARG A 63 -19.83 22.65 0.08
C ARG A 63 -21.22 22.47 0.68
N ALA A 64 -21.32 22.29 2.00
CA ALA A 64 -22.57 22.01 2.70
C ALA A 64 -23.19 23.24 3.37
N HIS A 65 -22.78 24.47 3.01
CA HIS A 65 -23.30 25.73 3.55
C HIS A 65 -23.70 26.67 2.41
#